data_AF-A0A439VN78-F1
#
_entry.id   AF-A0A439VN78-F1
#
_cell.length_a   1.000
_cell.length_b   1.000
_cell.length_c   1.000
_cell.angle_alpha   90.00
_cell.angle_beta   90.00
_cell.angle_gamma   90.00
#
_symmetry.space_group_name_H-M   'P 1'
#
loop_
_entity.id
_entity.type
_entity.pdbx_description
1 polymer ?
#
loop_
_entity_poly.entity_id
_entity_poly.type
_entity_poly.pdbx_seq_one_letter_code
_entity_poly.pdbx_strand_id
1 'polypeptide(L)'
;MGERMSLELSDGLAELDGLVAEFQHEPRIFDPNDARILGDRIKQLRRLARDLENRLSRDLWNGAARTERDAEAERIAEAAFQPGSNVCLFPVIPRPFSDGRPGGRA
;
A
#
# COMPACT_ATOMS: atom_id res chain seq x y z
N MET A 1 1.53 13.00 7.96
CA MET A 1 0.37 12.78 8.83
C MET A 1 0.30 11.29 9.12
N GLY A 2 0.52 10.86 10.36
CA GLY A 2 0.32 9.45 10.72
C GLY A 2 -1.17 9.15 10.63
N GLU A 3 -1.55 8.15 9.83
CA GLU A 3 -2.92 7.62 9.89
C GLU A 3 -3.19 7.21 11.33
N ARG A 4 -4.16 7.85 11.98
CA ARG A 4 -4.67 7.40 13.27
C ARG A 4 -5.27 6.03 13.01
N MET A 5 -4.61 4.99 13.51
CA MET A 5 -5.04 3.60 13.35
C MET A 5 -6.38 3.45 14.07
N SER A 6 -7.47 3.53 13.32
CA SER A 6 -8.82 3.41 13.86
C SER A 6 -9.08 1.93 14.16
N LEU A 7 -9.38 1.63 15.43
CA LEU A 7 -9.75 0.31 15.93
C LEU A 7 -11.26 0.06 15.81
N GLU A 8 -11.99 0.89 15.04
CA GLU A 8 -13.44 0.82 14.86
C GLU A 8 -13.96 -0.58 14.51
N LEU A 9 -13.22 -1.35 13.70
CA LEU A 9 -13.61 -2.72 13.34
C LEU A 9 -13.54 -3.66 14.54
N SER A 10 -12.44 -3.63 15.31
CA SER A 10 -12.30 -4.49 16.50
C SER A 10 -13.24 -4.06 17.61
N ASP A 11 -13.41 -2.75 17.81
CA ASP A 11 -14.28 -2.20 18.83
C ASP A 11 -15.74 -2.59 18.55
N GLY A 12 -16.19 -2.46 17.30
CA GLY A 12 -17.55 -2.84 16.94
C GLY A 12 -17.78 -4.36 16.92
N LEU A 13 -16.75 -5.19 16.70
CA LEU A 13 -16.85 -6.64 16.92
C LEU A 13 -17.00 -6.97 18.41
N ALA A 14 -16.26 -6.30 19.29
CA ALA A 14 -16.40 -6.48 20.74
C ALA A 14 -17.78 -6.03 21.25
N GLU A 15 -18.33 -4.94 20.70
CA GLU A 15 -19.71 -4.52 20.98
C GLU A 15 -20.73 -5.59 20.57
N LEU A 16 -20.55 -6.23 19.41
CA LEU A 16 -21.41 -7.32 18.97
C LEU A 16 -21.33 -8.54 19.88
N ASP A 17 -20.13 -8.95 20.29
CA ASP A 17 -19.95 -10.06 21.23
C ASP A 17 -20.66 -9.78 22.56
N GLY A 18 -20.56 -8.55 23.07
CA GLY A 18 -21.29 -8.13 24.28
C GLY A 18 -22.81 -8.22 24.11
N LEU A 19 -23.34 -7.72 22.99
CA LEU A 19 -24.78 -7.79 22.70
C LEU A 19 -25.28 -9.23 22.61
N VAL A 20 -24.51 -10.14 22.01
CA VAL A 20 -24.89 -11.56 21.86
C VAL A 20 -24.75 -12.33 23.18
N ALA A 21 -23.77 -11.97 24.03
CA ALA A 21 -23.57 -12.61 25.32
C ALA A 21 -24.81 -12.51 26.22
N GLU A 22 -25.56 -11.40 26.14
CA GLU A 22 -26.81 -11.23 26.91
C GLU A 22 -27.89 -12.27 26.56
N PHE A 23 -27.85 -12.86 25.37
CA PHE A 23 -28.80 -13.89 24.93
C PHE A 23 -28.39 -15.31 25.32
N GLN A 24 -27.19 -15.52 25.87
CA GLN A 24 -26.69 -16.85 26.24
C GLN A 24 -27.27 -17.37 27.56
N HIS A 25 -27.77 -16.48 28.42
CA HIS A 25 -28.21 -16.83 29.77
C HIS A 25 -29.71 -17.11 29.88
N GLU A 26 -30.54 -16.51 29.01
CA GLU A 26 -31.98 -16.70 29.01
C GLU A 26 -32.54 -16.70 27.59
N PRO A 27 -33.58 -17.52 27.30
CA PRO A 27 -34.30 -17.48 26.03
C PRO A 27 -35.05 -16.15 25.91
N ARG A 28 -34.40 -15.16 25.30
CA ARG A 28 -35.02 -13.88 24.95
C ARG A 28 -35.62 -13.96 23.55
N ILE A 29 -36.79 -13.34 23.38
CA ILE A 29 -37.37 -13.11 22.05
C ILE A 29 -36.56 -12.00 21.39
N PHE A 30 -35.94 -12.30 20.26
CA PHE A 30 -35.25 -11.31 19.45
C PHE A 30 -36.27 -10.49 18.67
N ASP A 31 -36.52 -9.27 19.09
CA ASP A 31 -37.54 -8.45 18.47
C ASP A 31 -37.07 -7.95 17.07
N PRO A 32 -38.00 -7.68 16.14
CA PRO A 32 -37.64 -7.23 14.80
C PRO A 32 -36.78 -5.96 14.75
N ASN A 33 -36.90 -5.06 15.73
CA ASN A 33 -36.09 -3.85 15.80
C ASN A 33 -34.65 -4.17 16.21
N ASP A 34 -34.44 -5.01 17.23
CA ASP A 34 -33.12 -5.51 17.61
C ASP A 34 -32.45 -6.27 16.46
N ALA A 35 -33.22 -7.10 15.74
CA ALA A 35 -32.73 -7.79 14.55
C ALA A 35 -32.28 -6.84 13.43
N ARG A 36 -33.02 -5.73 13.24
CA ARG A 36 -32.65 -4.69 12.27
C ARG A 36 -31.37 -3.97 12.71
N ILE A 37 -31.26 -3.58 13.99
CA ILE A 37 -30.07 -2.91 14.54
C ILE A 37 -28.84 -3.80 14.39
N LEU A 38 -28.95 -5.07 14.77
CA LEU A 38 -27.87 -6.05 14.62
C LEU A 38 -27.46 -6.20 13.15
N GLY A 39 -28.45 -6.31 12.25
CA GLY A 39 -28.21 -6.40 10.81
C GLY A 39 -27.46 -5.18 10.26
N ASP A 40 -27.80 -3.98 10.72
CA ASP A 40 -27.13 -2.74 10.29
C ASP A 40 -25.70 -2.64 10.84
N ARG A 41 -25.46 -3.08 12.08
CA ARG A 41 -24.09 -3.17 12.65
C ARG A 41 -23.21 -4.17 11.90
N ILE A 42 -23.74 -5.35 11.58
CA ILE A 42 -23.02 -6.35 10.78
C ILE A 42 -22.65 -5.79 9.39
N LYS A 43 -23.57 -5.06 8.74
CA LYS A 43 -23.27 -4.40 7.45
C LYS A 43 -22.16 -3.37 7.59
N GLN A 44 -22.18 -2.56 8.65
CA GLN A 44 -21.16 -1.55 8.91
C GLN A 44 -19.78 -2.20 9.11
N LEU A 45 -19.68 -3.24 9.93
CA LEU A 45 -18.43 -3.96 10.16
C LEU A 45 -17.91 -4.64 8.91
N ARG A 46 -18.79 -5.24 8.09
CA ARG A 46 -18.39 -5.83 6.81
C ARG A 46 -17.75 -4.79 5.88
N ARG A 47 -18.29 -3.57 5.85
CA ARG A 47 -17.71 -2.48 5.08
C ARG A 47 -16.34 -2.08 5.60
N LEU A 48 -16.21 -1.90 6.92
CA LEU A 48 -14.93 -1.57 7.56
C LEU A 48 -13.86 -2.65 7.30
N ALA A 49 -14.23 -3.93 7.40
CA ALA A 49 -13.33 -5.05 7.09
C ALA A 49 -12.87 -5.00 5.62
N ARG A 50 -13.80 -4.75 4.68
CA ARG A 50 -13.48 -4.65 3.26
C ARG A 50 -12.54 -3.48 2.96
N ASP A 51 -12.75 -2.34 3.62
CA ASP A 51 -11.89 -1.18 3.46
C ASP A 51 -10.48 -1.44 4.01
N LEU A 52 -10.37 -2.17 5.13
CA LEU A 52 -9.11 -2.62 5.68
C LEU A 52 -8.38 -3.59 4.74
N GLU A 53 -9.07 -4.59 4.20
CA GLU A 53 -8.52 -5.53 3.20
C GLU A 53 -7.98 -4.79 1.97
N ASN A 54 -8.71 -3.79 1.48
CA ASN A 54 -8.31 -3.00 0.33
C ASN A 54 -7.06 -2.15 0.61
N ARG A 55 -6.96 -1.57 1.81
CA ARG A 55 -5.79 -0.80 2.26
C ARG A 55 -4.57 -1.71 2.39
N LEU A 56 -4.71 -2.82 3.09
CA LEU A 56 -3.63 -3.81 3.25
C LEU A 56 -3.15 -4.33 1.88
N SER A 57 -4.08 -4.69 1.00
CA SER A 57 -3.75 -5.15 -0.35
C SER A 57 -2.94 -4.09 -1.10
N ARG A 58 -3.37 -2.82 -1.05
CA ARG A 58 -2.66 -1.70 -1.68
C ARG A 58 -1.24 -1.53 -1.12
N ASP A 59 -1.09 -1.61 0.20
CA ASP A 59 0.21 -1.45 0.85
C ASP A 59 1.17 -2.59 0.49
N LEU A 60 0.68 -3.84 0.47
CA LEU A 60 1.47 -5.00 0.05
C LEU A 60 1.90 -4.90 -1.42
N TRP A 61 0.99 -4.53 -2.31
CA TRP A 61 1.30 -4.31 -3.73
C TRP A 61 2.31 -3.19 -3.94
N ASN A 62 2.12 -2.06 -3.26
CA ASN A 62 3.07 -0.95 -3.34
C ASN A 62 4.44 -1.32 -2.76
N GLY A 63 4.46 -2.10 -1.68
CA GLY A 63 5.68 -2.64 -1.09
C GLY A 63 6.43 -3.54 -2.07
N ALA A 64 5.73 -4.53 -2.64
CA ALA A 64 6.30 -5.43 -3.66
C ALA A 64 6.85 -4.66 -4.87
N ALA A 65 6.08 -3.71 -5.40
CA ALA A 65 6.51 -2.87 -6.52
C ALA A 65 7.69 -1.95 -6.20
N ARG A 66 7.93 -1.59 -4.93
CA ARG A 66 9.16 -0.88 -4.52
C ARG A 66 10.34 -1.84 -4.54
N THR A 67 10.22 -2.99 -3.90
CA THR A 67 11.26 -4.02 -3.89
C THR A 67 11.68 -4.44 -5.29
N GLU A 68 10.72 -4.62 -6.21
CA GLU A 68 11.02 -4.96 -7.61
C GLU A 68 11.81 -3.85 -8.32
N ARG A 69 11.45 -2.58 -8.10
CA ARG A 69 12.16 -1.43 -8.67
C ARG A 69 13.57 -1.29 -8.11
N ASP A 70 13.74 -1.52 -6.81
CA ASP A 70 15.05 -1.46 -6.16
C ASP A 70 15.97 -2.57 -6.70
N ALA A 71 15.44 -3.79 -6.86
CA ALA A 71 16.17 -4.90 -7.47
C ALA A 71 16.52 -4.64 -8.94
N GLU A 72 15.62 -4.03 -9.71
CA GLU A 72 15.91 -3.64 -11.09
C GLU A 72 16.97 -2.54 -11.18
N ALA A 73 16.89 -1.53 -10.30
CA ALA A 73 17.90 -0.47 -10.22
C ALA A 73 19.30 -1.04 -9.89
N GLU A 74 19.37 -2.02 -8.99
CA GLU A 74 20.60 -2.73 -8.66
C GLU A 74 21.15 -3.49 -9.87
N ARG A 75 20.31 -4.25 -10.59
CA ARG A 75 20.71 -4.93 -11.84
C ARG A 75 21.24 -3.95 -12.89
N ILE A 76 20.59 -2.81 -13.07
CA ILE A 76 21.00 -1.77 -14.03
C ILE A 76 22.35 -1.16 -13.60
N ALA A 77 22.53 -0.89 -12.30
CA ALA A 77 23.78 -0.37 -11.78
C ALA A 77 24.93 -1.37 -12.00
N GLU A 78 24.74 -2.63 -11.63
CA GLU A 78 25.72 -3.70 -11.87
C GLU A 78 26.10 -3.81 -13.36
N ALA A 79 25.10 -3.80 -14.25
CA ALA A 79 25.33 -3.84 -15.69
C ALA A 79 26.09 -2.61 -16.20
N ALA A 80 25.83 -1.42 -15.65
CA ALA A 80 26.53 -0.18 -16.02
C ALA A 80 28.00 -0.18 -15.60
N PHE A 81 28.37 -0.89 -14.52
CA PHE A 81 29.75 -0.99 -14.05
C PHE A 81 30.61 -2.01 -14.82
N GLN A 82 30.01 -2.87 -15.66
CA GLN A 82 30.75 -3.84 -16.47
C GLN A 82 31.54 -3.14 -17.60
N PRO A 83 32.82 -3.51 -17.82
CA PRO A 83 33.60 -2.99 -18.95
C PRO A 83 32.93 -3.32 -20.29
N GLY A 84 32.73 -2.31 -21.15
CA GLY A 84 32.06 -2.50 -22.45
C GLY A 84 30.52 -2.53 -22.39
N SER A 85 29.93 -2.14 -21.26
CA SER A 85 28.48 -2.03 -21.12
C SER A 85 27.87 -0.99 -22.08
N ASN A 86 26.71 -1.33 -22.65
CA ASN A 86 25.90 -0.43 -23.49
C ASN A 86 24.91 0.42 -22.66
N VAL A 87 24.93 0.30 -21.32
CA VAL A 87 24.03 1.06 -20.43
C VAL A 87 24.57 2.47 -20.24
N CYS A 88 23.85 3.48 -20.74
CA CYS A 88 24.18 4.90 -20.54
C CYS A 88 23.33 5.49 -19.41
N LEU A 89 23.92 5.68 -18.22
CA LEU A 89 23.22 6.25 -17.05
C LEU A 89 22.91 7.75 -17.19
N PHE A 90 23.67 8.46 -18.02
CA PHE A 90 23.45 9.85 -18.37
C PHE A 90 23.50 10.00 -19.88
N PRO A 91 22.72 10.91 -20.48
CA PRO A 91 22.92 11.27 -21.87
C PRO A 91 24.37 11.74 -22.02
N VAL A 92 25.09 11.16 -22.98
CA VAL A 92 26.45 11.59 -23.30
C VAL A 92 26.34 13.02 -23.84
N ILE A 93 26.57 14.01 -22.97
CA ILE A 93 26.75 15.39 -23.40
C ILE A 93 28.12 15.42 -24.08
N PRO A 94 28.21 15.69 -25.40
CA PRO A 94 29.49 15.78 -26.07
C PRO A 94 30.31 16.86 -25.37
N ARG A 95 31.53 16.52 -24.91
CA ARG A 95 32.40 17.50 -24.25
C ARG A 95 32.67 18.64 -25.24
N PRO A 96 32.32 19.89 -24.91
CA PRO A 96 32.69 21.01 -25.74
C PRO A 96 34.21 21.13 -25.62
N PHE A 97 34.89 20.74 -26.68
CA PHE A 97 36.34 20.82 -26.87
C PHE A 97 37.13 19.77 -26.07
N SER A 98 37.82 18.89 -26.81
CA SER A 98 38.82 17.94 -26.30
C SER A 98 40.26 18.43 -26.51
N ASP A 99 40.39 19.69 -26.95
CA ASP A 99 41.63 20.44 -27.16
C ASP A 99 42.60 19.83 -28.20
N GLY A 100 43.33 20.61 -28.98
CA GLY A 100 43.66 22.00 -28.72
C GLY A 100 43.68 22.84 -29.97
N ARG A 101 42.53 23.04 -30.62
CA ARG A 101 42.42 24.13 -31.59
C ARG A 101 41.21 25.02 -31.27
N PRO A 102 41.43 26.29 -30.89
CA PRO A 102 40.36 27.27 -30.95
C PRO A 102 40.03 27.44 -32.43
N GLY A 103 38.78 27.14 -32.80
CA GLY A 103 38.27 27.31 -34.15
C GLY A 103 38.28 28.79 -34.56
N GLY A 104 39.38 29.22 -35.15
CA GLY A 104 39.50 30.46 -35.90
C GLY A 104 39.29 30.19 -37.40
N ARG A 105 38.18 30.74 -37.92
CA ARG A 105 37.76 31.02 -39.31
C ARG A 105 38.59 30.47 -40.50
N ALA A 106 37.87 29.87 -41.44
CA ALA A 106 37.72 30.36 -42.82
C ALA A 106 36.41 29.83 -43.40
#